data_AF-A0A9E0XXT1-F1
#
_entry.id   AF-A0A9E0XXT1-F1
#
_cell.length_a   1.000
_cell.length_b   1.000
_cell.length_c   1.000
_cell.angle_alpha   90.00
_cell.angle_beta   90.00
_cell.angle_gamma   90.00
#
_symmetry.space_group_name_H-M   'P 1'
#
loop_
_entity.id
_entity.type
_entity.pdbx_description
1 polymer ?
#
loop_
_entity_poly.entity_id
_entity_poly.type
_entity_poly.pdbx_seq_one_letter_code
_entity_poly.pdbx_strand_id
1 'polypeptide(L)'
;SQATWDELLSFNSLKNPPLRKSKSGFADEYDRLLGFKYFYDVISQIPSLSTNVFSNDTLLPEEYHPQCVALLEAYKSADEALAWLSLPGNKWMLKGKIAELKGRAEGILKSREQLLSLLTKIYEQNPQGRKFFVAKAAYFYFASPGSVSKGELDDFANKWRKFRQSQYSIWEKYNPVDSGNMQRVRSEILSNGIPGDPIVNSLWR
;
A
#
# COMPACT_ATOMS: atom_id res chain seq x y z
N SER A 1 -12.48 3.19 -5.74
CA SER A 1 -12.77 4.40 -6.54
C SER A 1 -11.89 5.54 -6.03
N GLN A 2 -11.93 6.74 -6.63
CA GLN A 2 -11.23 7.93 -6.08
C GLN A 2 -11.63 8.19 -4.63
N ALA A 3 -12.94 8.18 -4.33
CA ALA A 3 -13.46 8.40 -2.98
C ALA A 3 -12.87 7.42 -1.94
N THR A 4 -12.76 6.13 -2.28
CA THR A 4 -12.13 5.13 -1.40
C THR A 4 -10.68 5.50 -1.08
N TRP A 5 -9.91 5.94 -2.07
CA TRP A 5 -8.52 6.32 -1.86
C TRP A 5 -8.38 7.64 -1.09
N ASP A 6 -9.28 8.60 -1.31
CA ASP A 6 -9.31 9.85 -0.55
C ASP A 6 -9.63 9.60 0.93
N GLU A 7 -10.57 8.70 1.22
CA GLU A 7 -10.89 8.27 2.58
C GLU A 7 -9.72 7.53 3.22
N LEU A 8 -9.14 6.55 2.54
CA LEU A 8 -7.97 5.81 3.01
C LEU A 8 -6.80 6.76 3.33
N LEU A 9 -6.53 7.71 2.44
CA LEU A 9 -5.44 8.67 2.56
C LEU A 9 -5.79 9.89 3.44
N SER A 10 -6.96 9.89 4.08
CA SER A 10 -7.29 10.84 5.14
C SER A 10 -6.65 10.46 6.49
N PHE A 11 -6.19 9.21 6.61
CA PHE A 11 -5.51 8.64 7.78
C PHE A 11 -6.31 8.83 9.08
N ASN A 12 -7.62 8.58 9.01
CA ASN A 12 -8.53 8.82 10.14
C ASN A 12 -8.18 7.96 11.38
N SER A 13 -7.65 6.75 11.21
CA SER A 13 -7.10 5.94 12.30
C SER A 13 -6.08 6.67 13.17
N LEU A 14 -5.22 7.50 12.57
CA LEU A 14 -4.20 8.24 13.32
C LEU A 14 -4.78 9.43 14.10
N LYS A 15 -5.96 9.92 13.72
CA LYS A 15 -6.68 10.98 14.44
C LYS A 15 -7.50 10.43 15.59
N ASN A 16 -8.17 9.31 15.35
CA ASN A 16 -9.06 8.64 16.30
C ASN A 16 -8.62 7.18 16.42
N PRO A 17 -7.77 6.82 17.40
CA PRO A 17 -7.39 5.43 17.59
C PRO A 17 -8.66 4.57 17.81
N PRO A 18 -8.80 3.45 17.09
CA PRO A 18 -9.97 2.61 17.12
C PRO A 18 -10.15 2.02 18.52
N LEU A 19 -11.39 1.97 18.99
CA LEU A 19 -11.73 1.22 20.19
C LEU A 19 -11.35 -0.25 19.93
N ARG A 20 -10.62 -0.87 20.89
CA ARG A 20 -9.93 -2.18 20.81
C ARG A 20 -10.72 -3.39 20.25
N LYS A 21 -11.99 -3.25 19.87
CA LYS A 21 -12.81 -4.31 19.27
C LYS A 21 -13.66 -3.76 18.13
N SER A 22 -13.10 -3.79 16.93
CA SER A 22 -13.90 -3.79 15.71
C SER A 22 -14.58 -5.15 15.56
N LYS A 23 -15.90 -5.16 15.30
CA LYS A 23 -16.64 -6.41 15.04
C LYS A 23 -16.15 -7.14 13.79
N SER A 24 -15.43 -6.46 12.89
CA SER A 24 -14.90 -7.01 11.63
C SER A 24 -13.41 -7.37 11.70
N GLY A 25 -12.76 -7.22 12.86
CA GLY A 25 -11.32 -7.50 13.01
C GLY A 25 -10.38 -6.38 12.54
N PHE A 26 -10.86 -5.41 11.75
CA PHE A 26 -10.06 -4.28 11.22
C PHE A 26 -10.37 -2.97 11.93
N ALA A 27 -9.33 -2.17 12.19
CA ALA A 27 -9.42 -0.88 12.88
C ALA A 27 -10.23 0.20 12.12
N ASP A 28 -9.97 0.34 10.83
CA ASP A 28 -10.62 1.30 9.93
C ASP A 28 -10.50 0.83 8.47
N GLU A 29 -10.89 1.71 7.53
CA GLU A 29 -10.83 1.42 6.10
C GLU A 29 -9.40 1.23 5.57
N TYR A 30 -8.41 1.96 6.13
CA TYR A 30 -7.01 1.77 5.77
C TYR A 30 -6.54 0.38 6.21
N ASP A 31 -6.86 -0.01 7.44
CA ASP A 31 -6.50 -1.31 7.99
C ASP A 31 -7.16 -2.47 7.23
N ARG A 32 -8.42 -2.30 6.84
CA ARG A 32 -9.15 -3.28 6.03
C ARG A 32 -8.57 -3.47 4.64
N LEU A 33 -8.24 -2.36 3.96
CA LEU A 33 -7.81 -2.40 2.56
C LEU A 33 -6.33 -2.71 2.41
N LEU A 34 -5.46 -2.07 3.19
CA LEU A 34 -4.02 -2.18 3.08
C LEU A 34 -3.41 -2.94 4.26
N GLY A 35 -3.99 -2.77 5.45
CA GLY A 35 -3.46 -3.32 6.69
C GLY A 35 -2.29 -2.49 7.21
N PHE A 36 -2.35 -2.07 8.48
CA PHE A 36 -1.34 -1.18 9.04
C PHE A 36 0.06 -1.77 8.96
N LYS A 37 0.28 -2.93 9.60
CA LYS A 37 1.61 -3.56 9.63
C LYS A 37 2.01 -4.06 8.24
N TYR A 38 1.10 -4.73 7.56
CA TYR A 38 1.35 -5.33 6.25
C TYR A 38 1.84 -4.31 5.24
N PHE A 39 1.08 -3.23 5.05
CA PHE A 39 1.42 -2.26 4.00
C PHE A 39 2.60 -1.39 4.37
N TYR A 40 2.81 -1.12 5.67
CA TYR A 40 4.03 -0.48 6.11
C TYR A 40 5.27 -1.34 5.82
N ASP A 41 5.17 -2.67 5.96
CA ASP A 41 6.26 -3.58 5.61
C ASP A 41 6.51 -3.60 4.10
N VAL A 42 5.45 -3.56 3.28
CA VAL A 42 5.56 -3.37 1.81
C VAL A 42 6.31 -2.08 1.48
N ILE A 43 5.92 -0.95 2.08
CA ILE A 43 6.59 0.35 1.89
C ILE A 43 8.08 0.25 2.27
N SER A 44 8.37 -0.41 3.39
CA SER A 44 9.72 -0.52 3.95
C SER A 44 10.64 -1.44 3.16
N GLN A 45 10.10 -2.37 2.37
CA GLN A 45 10.87 -3.22 1.47
C GLN A 45 11.36 -2.47 0.23
N ILE A 46 10.61 -1.50 -0.29
CA ILE A 46 10.91 -0.83 -1.58
C ILE A 46 12.37 -0.37 -1.70
N PRO A 47 13.00 0.27 -0.69
CA PRO A 47 14.38 0.73 -0.80
C PRO A 47 15.43 -0.37 -1.03
N SER A 48 15.14 -1.63 -0.74
CA SER A 48 16.05 -2.76 -0.97
C SER A 48 15.74 -3.55 -2.25
N LEU A 49 14.68 -3.18 -2.97
CA LEU A 49 14.25 -3.88 -4.18
C LEU A 49 15.04 -3.45 -5.41
N SER A 50 15.39 -4.43 -6.26
CA SER A 50 15.93 -4.17 -7.61
C SER A 50 14.83 -4.03 -8.67
N THR A 51 13.64 -4.54 -8.39
CA THR A 51 12.43 -4.50 -9.22
C THR A 51 11.19 -4.54 -8.32
N ASN A 52 10.00 -4.20 -8.80
CA ASN A 52 8.75 -4.19 -8.00
C ASN A 52 8.20 -5.60 -7.71
N VAL A 53 9.07 -6.52 -7.27
CA VAL A 53 8.72 -7.85 -6.78
C VAL A 53 8.92 -7.83 -5.27
N PHE A 54 7.83 -7.95 -4.54
CA PHE A 54 7.81 -7.91 -3.07
C PHE A 54 7.94 -9.31 -2.50
N SER A 55 8.60 -9.45 -1.35
CA SER A 55 8.63 -10.74 -0.65
C SER A 55 7.25 -11.03 -0.04
N ASN A 56 6.82 -12.29 -0.15
CA ASN A 56 5.62 -12.81 0.50
C ASN A 56 5.89 -13.25 1.95
N ASP A 57 7.11 -13.09 2.48
CA ASP A 57 7.51 -13.57 3.82
C ASP A 57 6.86 -12.79 4.97
N THR A 58 5.92 -11.88 4.68
CA THR A 58 5.14 -11.22 5.72
C THR A 58 4.13 -12.22 6.29
N LEU A 59 4.53 -12.93 7.34
CA LEU A 59 3.68 -13.82 8.10
C LEU A 59 2.54 -13.02 8.74
N LEU A 60 1.42 -12.93 8.03
CA LEU A 60 0.17 -12.45 8.60
C LEU A 60 -0.51 -13.60 9.34
N PRO A 61 -1.14 -13.33 10.51
CA PRO A 61 -2.04 -14.31 11.13
C PRO A 61 -3.11 -14.73 10.12
N GLU A 62 -3.50 -16.01 10.09
CA GLU A 62 -4.54 -16.52 9.16
C GLU A 62 -5.86 -15.75 9.26
N GLU A 63 -6.14 -15.15 10.41
CA GLU A 63 -7.36 -14.38 10.68
C GLU A 63 -7.31 -12.94 10.15
N TYR A 64 -6.15 -12.47 9.70
CA TYR A 64 -5.94 -11.09 9.29
C TYR A 64 -5.28 -11.02 7.90
N HIS A 65 -6.11 -10.85 6.87
CA HIS A 65 -5.68 -10.66 5.49
C HIS A 65 -6.27 -9.36 4.92
N PRO A 66 -5.47 -8.29 4.76
CA PRO A 66 -5.96 -7.06 4.15
C PRO A 66 -6.31 -7.30 2.68
N GLN A 67 -7.31 -6.57 2.18
CA GLN A 67 -7.88 -6.84 0.86
C GLN A 67 -6.93 -6.60 -0.32
N CYS A 68 -5.87 -5.81 -0.12
CA CYS A 68 -4.82 -5.61 -1.11
C CYS A 68 -4.11 -6.91 -1.52
N VAL A 69 -4.03 -7.91 -0.63
CA VAL A 69 -3.43 -9.21 -0.93
C VAL A 69 -4.28 -9.95 -1.97
N ALA A 70 -5.58 -10.12 -1.69
CA ALA A 70 -6.52 -10.77 -2.61
C ALA A 70 -6.61 -10.01 -3.94
N LEU A 71 -6.55 -8.68 -3.92
CA LEU A 71 -6.54 -7.87 -5.14
C LEU A 71 -5.28 -8.11 -5.98
N LEU A 72 -4.10 -8.18 -5.36
CA LEU A 72 -2.86 -8.49 -6.06
C LEU A 72 -2.90 -9.90 -6.66
N GLU A 73 -3.40 -10.89 -5.93
CA GLU A 73 -3.57 -12.26 -6.41
C GLU A 73 -4.52 -12.33 -7.62
N ALA A 74 -5.61 -11.57 -7.60
CA ALA A 74 -6.53 -11.48 -8.73
C ALA A 74 -5.84 -10.90 -9.98
N TYR A 75 -4.98 -9.88 -9.83
CA TYR A 75 -4.20 -9.33 -10.93
C TYR A 75 -3.18 -10.34 -11.47
N LYS A 76 -2.43 -11.02 -10.60
CA LYS A 76 -1.47 -12.07 -11.00
C LYS A 76 -2.17 -13.21 -11.75
N SER A 77 -3.28 -13.70 -11.21
CA SER A 77 -4.08 -14.76 -11.83
C SER A 77 -4.63 -14.36 -13.19
N ALA A 78 -5.04 -13.09 -13.35
CA ALA A 78 -5.51 -12.58 -14.63
C ALA A 78 -4.38 -12.46 -15.67
N ASP A 79 -3.19 -11.97 -15.29
CA ASP A 79 -2.02 -11.95 -16.16
C ASP A 79 -1.65 -13.37 -16.62
N GLU A 80 -1.56 -14.32 -15.68
CA GLU A 80 -1.23 -15.72 -15.96
C GLU A 80 -2.26 -16.40 -16.88
N ALA A 81 -3.55 -16.20 -16.60
CA ALA A 81 -4.62 -16.75 -17.43
C ALA A 81 -4.56 -16.21 -18.86
N LEU A 82 -4.33 -14.90 -19.05
CA LEU A 82 -4.23 -14.31 -20.38
C LEU A 82 -2.95 -14.73 -21.11
N ALA A 83 -1.83 -14.84 -20.40
CA ALA A 83 -0.57 -15.35 -20.97
C ALA A 83 -0.76 -16.79 -21.48
N TRP A 84 -1.36 -17.66 -20.66
CA TRP A 84 -1.63 -19.05 -21.03
C TRP A 84 -2.59 -19.16 -22.21
N LEU A 85 -3.69 -18.38 -22.23
CA LEU A 85 -4.64 -18.37 -23.34
C LEU A 85 -4.05 -17.82 -24.65
N SER A 86 -3.00 -17.01 -24.56
CA SER A 86 -2.33 -16.42 -25.73
C SER A 86 -1.38 -17.40 -26.43
N LEU A 87 -1.04 -18.53 -25.80
CA LEU A 87 -0.19 -19.57 -26.39
C LEU A 87 -0.87 -20.14 -27.66
N PRO A 88 -0.13 -20.32 -28.79
CA PRO A 88 -0.71 -20.81 -30.04
C PRO A 88 -1.49 -22.11 -29.89
N GLY A 89 -0.98 -23.05 -29.08
CA GLY A 89 -1.61 -24.34 -28.81
C GLY A 89 -2.91 -24.26 -28.00
N ASN A 90 -3.22 -23.11 -27.41
CA ASN A 90 -4.40 -22.92 -26.56
C ASN A 90 -5.52 -22.12 -27.24
N LYS A 91 -5.28 -21.55 -28.42
CA LYS A 91 -6.25 -20.70 -29.11
C LYS A 91 -7.56 -21.41 -29.48
N TRP A 92 -7.52 -22.72 -29.71
CA TRP A 92 -8.72 -23.50 -30.03
C TRP A 92 -9.75 -23.52 -28.90
N MET A 93 -9.29 -23.31 -27.65
CA MET A 93 -10.15 -23.30 -26.46
C MET A 93 -10.94 -22.00 -26.31
N LEU A 94 -10.67 -20.95 -27.10
CA LEU A 94 -11.29 -19.62 -26.98
C LEU A 94 -12.74 -19.58 -27.45
N LYS A 95 -13.61 -20.38 -26.83
CA LYS A 95 -15.04 -20.49 -27.10
C LYS A 95 -15.80 -20.66 -25.78
N GLY A 96 -17.08 -20.31 -25.77
CA GLY A 96 -17.96 -20.51 -24.61
C GLY A 96 -17.37 -19.93 -23.31
N LYS A 97 -17.32 -20.76 -22.25
CA LYS A 97 -16.86 -20.36 -20.91
C LYS A 97 -15.42 -19.87 -20.84
N ILE A 98 -14.54 -20.35 -21.73
CA ILE A 98 -13.15 -19.89 -21.76
C ILE A 98 -13.05 -18.48 -22.36
N ALA A 99 -13.87 -18.17 -23.36
CA ALA A 99 -13.97 -16.80 -23.88
C ALA A 99 -14.54 -15.83 -22.82
N GLU A 100 -15.55 -16.27 -22.04
CA GLU A 100 -16.06 -15.50 -20.90
C GLU A 100 -14.96 -15.26 -19.85
N LEU A 101 -14.15 -16.29 -19.52
CA LEU A 101 -13.04 -16.17 -18.57
C LEU A 101 -11.98 -15.18 -19.06
N LYS A 102 -11.61 -15.25 -20.36
CA LYS A 102 -10.71 -14.27 -20.98
C LYS A 102 -11.21 -12.85 -20.81
N GLY A 103 -12.49 -12.61 -21.11
CA GLY A 103 -13.10 -11.28 -20.96
C GLY A 103 -13.11 -10.79 -19.51
N ARG A 104 -13.31 -11.69 -18.54
CA ARG A 104 -13.20 -11.36 -17.10
C ARG A 104 -11.76 -10.98 -16.71
N ALA A 105 -10.77 -11.75 -17.15
CA ALA A 105 -9.36 -11.46 -16.89
C ALA A 105 -8.94 -10.12 -17.52
N GLU A 106 -9.33 -9.85 -18.76
CA GLU A 106 -9.13 -8.54 -19.41
C GLU A 106 -9.80 -7.41 -18.62
N GLY A 107 -11.01 -7.60 -18.12
CA GLY A 107 -11.71 -6.64 -17.26
C GLY A 107 -10.97 -6.36 -15.95
N ILE A 108 -10.43 -7.40 -15.31
CA ILE A 108 -9.61 -7.28 -14.09
C ILE A 108 -8.35 -6.46 -14.38
N LEU A 109 -7.62 -6.75 -15.46
CA LEU A 109 -6.41 -5.99 -15.80
C LEU A 109 -6.72 -4.55 -16.21
N LYS A 110 -7.84 -4.29 -16.89
CA LYS A 110 -8.31 -2.93 -17.16
C LYS A 110 -8.59 -2.15 -15.87
N SER A 111 -9.14 -2.82 -14.85
CA SER A 111 -9.33 -2.20 -13.54
C SER A 111 -8.00 -1.87 -12.84
N ARG A 112 -6.96 -2.70 -13.04
CA ARG A 112 -5.60 -2.41 -12.57
C ARG A 112 -5.07 -1.13 -13.21
N GLU A 113 -5.18 -0.98 -14.52
CA GLU A 113 -4.70 0.22 -15.22
C GLU A 113 -5.40 1.49 -14.70
N GLN A 114 -6.71 1.42 -14.46
CA GLN A 114 -7.48 2.52 -13.87
C GLN A 114 -6.99 2.86 -12.45
N LEU A 115 -6.72 1.85 -11.64
CA LEU A 115 -6.15 2.03 -10.30
C LEU A 115 -4.76 2.67 -10.36
N LEU A 116 -3.88 2.19 -11.25
CA LEU A 116 -2.55 2.76 -11.42
C LEU A 116 -2.61 4.23 -11.86
N SER A 117 -3.48 4.56 -12.82
CA SER A 117 -3.71 5.96 -13.24
C SER A 117 -4.21 6.84 -12.09
N LEU A 118 -5.10 6.32 -11.26
CA LEU A 118 -5.58 7.01 -10.06
C LEU A 118 -4.43 7.28 -9.07
N LEU A 119 -3.62 6.26 -8.78
CA LEU A 119 -2.49 6.37 -7.86
C LEU A 119 -1.43 7.35 -8.38
N THR A 120 -1.20 7.39 -9.70
CA THR A 120 -0.35 8.38 -10.36
C THR A 120 -0.79 9.80 -10.04
N LYS A 121 -2.06 10.13 -10.28
CA LYS A 121 -2.60 11.46 -9.98
C LYS A 121 -2.40 11.82 -8.50
N ILE A 122 -2.64 10.87 -7.60
CA ILE A 122 -2.52 11.11 -6.15
C ILE A 122 -1.09 11.43 -5.76
N TYR A 123 -0.11 10.63 -6.18
CA TYR A 123 1.28 10.86 -5.75
C TYR A 123 1.86 12.12 -6.40
N GLU A 124 1.47 12.45 -7.64
CA GLU A 124 1.90 13.69 -8.32
C GLU A 124 1.36 14.94 -7.63
N GLN A 125 0.13 14.90 -7.12
CA GLN A 125 -0.48 16.01 -6.37
C GLN A 125 0.06 16.17 -4.95
N ASN A 126 0.76 15.16 -4.41
CA ASN A 126 1.18 15.15 -3.00
C ASN A 126 2.70 14.87 -2.81
N PRO A 127 3.60 15.47 -3.60
CA PRO A 127 4.96 14.97 -3.86
C PRO A 127 5.90 14.84 -2.65
N GLN A 128 5.54 15.39 -1.49
CA GLN A 128 6.38 15.46 -0.28
C GLN A 128 5.68 14.93 0.98
N GLY A 129 4.47 14.39 0.86
CA GLY A 129 3.66 13.98 2.03
C GLY A 129 3.53 12.47 2.19
N ARG A 130 2.99 12.05 3.35
CA ARG A 130 2.60 10.65 3.61
C ARG A 130 1.68 10.05 2.53
N LYS A 131 0.84 10.88 1.89
CA LYS A 131 0.00 10.46 0.75
C LYS A 131 0.84 9.99 -0.43
N PHE A 132 1.95 10.66 -0.75
CA PHE A 132 2.86 10.22 -1.80
C PHE A 132 3.44 8.85 -1.50
N PHE A 133 3.94 8.62 -0.28
CA PHE A 133 4.57 7.34 0.07
C PHE A 133 3.59 6.17 -0.03
N VAL A 134 2.38 6.32 0.53
CA VAL A 134 1.37 5.27 0.47
C VAL A 134 0.89 5.04 -0.96
N ALA A 135 0.59 6.11 -1.72
CA ALA A 135 0.09 5.97 -3.09
C ALA A 135 1.15 5.45 -4.07
N LYS A 136 2.39 5.92 -3.99
CA LYS A 136 3.49 5.45 -4.86
C LYS A 136 3.90 4.02 -4.51
N ALA A 137 3.90 3.64 -3.24
CA ALA A 137 4.09 2.25 -2.84
C ALA A 137 2.97 1.34 -3.35
N ALA A 138 1.70 1.78 -3.26
CA ALA A 138 0.57 1.05 -3.82
C ALA A 138 0.70 0.90 -5.34
N TYR A 139 1.17 1.94 -6.02
CA TYR A 139 1.43 1.88 -7.45
C TYR A 139 2.47 0.79 -7.77
N PHE A 140 3.60 0.76 -7.05
CA PHE A 140 4.62 -0.28 -7.26
C PHE A 140 4.10 -1.68 -6.94
N TYR A 141 3.33 -1.81 -5.86
CA TYR A 141 2.78 -3.08 -5.37
C TYR A 141 1.78 -3.70 -6.35
N PHE A 142 0.91 -2.88 -6.97
CA PHE A 142 -0.11 -3.36 -7.91
C PHE A 142 0.34 -3.35 -9.38
N ALA A 143 1.44 -2.67 -9.73
CA ALA A 143 1.99 -2.70 -11.07
C ALA A 143 2.44 -4.12 -11.46
N SER A 144 2.46 -4.41 -12.76
CA SER A 144 2.94 -5.69 -13.25
C SER A 144 4.37 -5.97 -12.74
N PRO A 145 4.67 -7.19 -12.28
CA PRO A 145 6.02 -7.52 -11.80
C PRO A 145 7.07 -7.23 -12.87
N GLY A 146 8.14 -6.51 -12.53
CA GLY A 146 9.19 -6.17 -13.48
C GLY A 146 8.94 -4.89 -14.30
N SER A 147 7.74 -4.30 -14.23
CA SER A 147 7.39 -3.16 -15.10
C SER A 147 7.89 -1.81 -14.59
N VAL A 148 8.25 -1.73 -13.29
CA VAL A 148 8.73 -0.48 -12.69
C VAL A 148 10.24 -0.37 -12.87
N SER A 149 10.70 0.78 -13.34
CA SER A 149 12.13 1.02 -13.55
C SER A 149 12.89 1.14 -12.24
N LYS A 150 14.16 0.71 -12.23
CA LYS A 150 15.03 0.88 -11.06
C LYS A 150 15.18 2.35 -10.65
N GLY A 151 15.23 3.26 -11.62
CA GLY A 151 15.32 4.71 -11.35
C GLY A 151 14.13 5.25 -10.55
N GLU A 152 12.91 4.74 -10.78
CA GLU A 152 11.74 5.11 -9.98
C GLU A 152 11.80 4.57 -8.55
N LEU A 153 12.30 3.34 -8.36
CA LEU A 153 12.50 2.75 -7.04
C LEU A 153 13.59 3.52 -6.26
N ASP A 154 14.68 3.89 -6.93
CA ASP A 154 15.78 4.68 -6.35
C ASP A 154 15.33 6.10 -5.95
N ASP A 155 14.53 6.78 -6.78
CA ASP A 155 13.92 8.08 -6.43
C ASP A 155 13.03 7.96 -5.19
N PHE A 156 12.17 6.94 -5.16
CA PHE A 156 11.34 6.66 -3.99
C PHE A 156 12.19 6.40 -2.75
N ALA A 157 13.23 5.56 -2.84
CA ALA A 157 14.11 5.22 -1.73
C ALA A 157 14.82 6.46 -1.16
N ASN A 158 15.26 7.37 -2.03
CA ASN A 158 15.89 8.62 -1.62
C ASN A 158 14.91 9.55 -0.89
N LYS A 159 13.68 9.69 -1.40
CA LYS A 159 12.62 10.46 -0.71
C LYS A 159 12.22 9.82 0.62
N TRP A 160 12.09 8.49 0.64
CA TRP A 160 11.75 7.72 1.82
C TRP A 160 12.78 7.91 2.93
N ARG A 161 14.08 7.84 2.61
CA ARG A 161 15.16 8.09 3.58
C ARG A 161 15.05 9.47 4.22
N LYS A 162 14.81 10.52 3.44
CA LYS A 162 14.63 11.89 3.94
C LYS A 162 13.39 12.01 4.83
N PHE A 163 12.28 11.41 4.43
CA PHE A 163 11.06 11.36 5.23
C PHE A 163 11.27 10.62 6.55
N ARG A 164 11.97 9.48 6.55
CA ARG A 164 12.32 8.76 7.79
C ARG A 164 13.23 9.59 8.70
N GLN A 165 14.24 10.24 8.14
CA GLN A 165 15.14 11.11 8.91
C GLN A 165 14.37 12.25 9.60
N SER A 166 13.39 12.87 8.91
CA SER A 166 12.58 13.91 9.55
C SER A 166 11.73 13.36 10.69
N GLN A 167 11.09 12.20 10.52
CA GLN A 167 10.34 11.54 11.60
C GLN A 167 11.23 11.19 12.80
N TYR A 168 12.43 10.63 12.58
CA TYR A 168 13.38 10.35 13.65
C TYR A 168 13.83 11.61 14.38
N SER A 169 14.11 12.71 13.66
CA SER A 169 14.53 13.98 14.28
C SER A 169 13.45 14.62 15.16
N ILE A 170 12.17 14.34 14.88
CA ILE A 170 11.04 14.75 15.72
C ILE A 170 10.96 13.82 16.94
N TRP A 171 11.10 12.51 16.73
CA TRP A 171 11.09 11.50 17.79
C TRP A 171 12.21 11.67 18.81
N GLU A 172 13.43 12.03 18.39
CA GLU A 172 14.57 12.30 19.29
C GLU A 172 14.29 13.43 20.29
N LYS A 173 13.36 14.33 19.97
CA LYS A 173 12.94 15.42 20.87
C LYS A 173 11.91 14.97 21.90
N TYR A 174 11.44 13.73 21.84
CA TYR A 174 10.47 13.17 22.76
C TYR A 174 11.07 13.06 24.17
N ASN A 175 10.52 13.83 25.11
CA ASN A 175 10.88 13.77 26.52
C ASN A 175 9.68 13.29 27.35
N PRO A 176 9.73 12.10 27.98
CA PRO A 176 8.61 11.55 28.75
C PRO A 176 8.33 12.32 30.06
N VAL A 177 9.25 13.16 30.52
CA VAL A 177 9.13 13.93 31.78
C VAL A 177 8.49 15.31 31.54
N ASP A 178 8.47 15.79 30.29
CA ASP A 178 7.84 17.05 29.90
C ASP A 178 6.54 16.79 29.13
N SER A 179 5.41 16.92 29.83
CA SER A 179 4.08 16.68 29.25
C SER A 179 3.75 17.59 28.06
N GLY A 180 4.25 18.83 28.06
CA GLY A 180 4.01 19.79 26.98
C GLY A 180 4.79 19.41 25.72
N ASN A 181 6.07 19.06 25.89
CA ASN A 181 6.89 18.51 24.81
C ASN A 181 6.29 17.20 24.26
N MET A 182 5.88 16.29 25.13
CA MET A 182 5.31 14.99 24.78
C MET A 182 4.08 15.14 23.85
N GLN A 183 3.11 15.99 24.21
CA GLN A 183 1.91 16.21 23.40
C GLN A 183 2.24 16.83 22.04
N ARG A 184 3.19 17.77 22.01
CA ARG A 184 3.64 18.40 20.75
C ARG A 184 4.27 17.38 19.81
N VAL A 185 5.23 16.58 20.30
CA VAL A 185 5.90 15.53 19.52
C VAL A 185 4.90 14.48 19.04
N ARG A 186 3.97 14.04 19.91
CA ARG A 186 2.88 13.12 19.55
C ARG A 186 2.04 13.68 18.39
N SER A 187 1.60 14.93 18.49
CA SER A 187 0.77 15.57 17.47
C SER A 187 1.50 15.72 16.12
N GLU A 188 2.79 16.07 16.18
CA GLU A 188 3.62 16.26 14.99
C GLU A 188 3.90 14.93 14.25
N ILE A 189 4.15 13.84 14.99
CA ILE A 189 4.32 12.51 14.40
C ILE A 189 2.98 11.96 13.86
N LEU A 190 1.88 12.05 14.60
CA LEU A 190 0.58 11.50 14.13
C LEU A 190 0.03 12.26 12.91
N SER A 191 0.31 13.55 12.78
CA SER A 191 -0.12 14.36 11.63
C SER A 191 0.66 14.05 10.34
N ASN A 192 1.90 13.58 10.43
CA ASN A 192 2.78 13.34 9.28
C ASN A 192 3.14 11.85 9.06
N GLY A 193 2.89 11.01 10.05
CA GLY A 193 3.22 9.60 10.04
C GLY A 193 2.31 8.74 9.16
N ILE A 194 2.75 7.50 8.95
CA ILE A 194 2.05 6.47 8.18
C ILE A 194 1.58 5.38 9.16
N PRO A 195 0.33 4.90 9.06
CA PRO A 195 -0.13 3.78 9.88
C PRO A 195 0.78 2.55 9.75
N GLY A 196 1.03 1.85 10.85
CA GLY A 196 1.94 0.69 10.88
C GLY A 196 3.40 1.02 11.15
N ASP A 197 3.83 2.28 11.01
CA ASP A 197 5.17 2.72 11.38
C ASP A 197 5.43 2.49 12.87
N PRO A 198 6.54 1.83 13.28
CA PRO A 198 6.89 1.64 14.67
C PRO A 198 6.89 2.91 15.53
N ILE A 199 7.35 4.05 14.99
CA ILE A 199 7.38 5.34 15.71
C ILE A 199 5.96 5.88 15.89
N VAL A 200 5.12 5.73 14.88
CA VAL A 200 3.71 6.16 14.94
C VAL A 200 2.96 5.27 15.94
N ASN A 201 3.16 3.95 15.86
CA ASN A 201 2.49 2.97 16.71
C ASN A 201 2.84 3.11 18.19
N SER A 202 4.07 3.54 18.53
CA SER A 202 4.46 3.78 19.93
C SER A 202 3.71 4.97 20.55
N LEU A 203 3.38 5.96 19.73
CA LEU A 203 2.68 7.19 20.12
C LEU A 203 1.18 7.15 19.92
N TRP A 204 0.70 6.22 19.11
CA TRP A 204 -0.72 6.07 18.80
C TRP A 204 -1.49 5.38 19.94
N ARG A 205 -0.79 4.61 20.77
CA ARG A 205 -1.36 3.89 21.93
C ARG A 205 -1.69 4.79 23.13
#